data_AF-U3GCT5-F1
#
_entry.id   AF-U3GCT5-F1
#
_cell.length_a   1.000
_cell.length_b   1.000
_cell.length_c   1.000
_cell.angle_alpha   90.00
_cell.angle_beta   90.00
_cell.angle_gamma   90.00
#
_symmetry.space_group_name_H-M   'P 1'
#
loop_
_entity.id
_entity.type
_entity.pdbx_description
1 polymer ?
#
loop_
_entity_poly.entity_id
_entity_poly.type
_entity_poly.pdbx_seq_one_letter_code
_entity_poly.pdbx_strand_id
1 'polypeptide(L)'
;MRYLLGRRKRLCGRHGDAVLLQRHGDAVGSGIRTRDVVSDPALMARLALDPSRQLIGAHCSGTLVSAKLGLLGSVPACTDLTTKPWVQETGVEVLNQPFYANGNVATAGGCFASPYLAAWAIARTEGIEAATEAVHYVAPVGEKEAYVENALRNLRPHLPG
;
A
#
# COMPACT_ATOMS: atom_id res chain seq x y z
N MET A 1 -6.85 14.56 17.63
CA MET A 1 -6.00 13.74 18.53
C MET A 1 -6.78 13.15 19.72
N ARG A 2 -8.06 12.76 19.56
CA ARG A 2 -8.86 12.02 20.56
C ARG A 2 -9.72 10.89 19.97
N TYR A 3 -9.63 10.62 18.66
CA TYR A 3 -10.52 9.67 17.98
C TYR A 3 -10.00 8.22 17.90
N LEU A 4 -8.81 7.92 18.42
CA LEU A 4 -8.21 6.57 18.34
C LEU A 4 -7.88 5.94 19.71
N LEU A 5 -8.23 6.58 20.83
CA LEU A 5 -7.85 6.10 22.18
C LEU A 5 -9.00 5.43 22.97
N GLY A 6 -10.15 5.18 22.32
CA GLY A 6 -11.37 4.73 23.00
C GLY A 6 -11.61 3.22 23.11
N ARG A 7 -10.84 2.36 22.42
CA ARG A 7 -11.07 0.90 22.47
C ARG A 7 -9.78 0.14 22.77
N ARG A 8 -9.39 0.12 24.05
CA ARG A 8 -8.56 -0.95 24.61
C ARG A 8 -9.36 -2.25 24.61
N LYS A 9 -9.45 -2.92 23.46
CA LYS A 9 -9.73 -4.36 23.38
C LYS A 9 -8.51 -5.00 22.74
N ARG A 10 -7.76 -5.75 23.56
CA ARG A 10 -6.69 -6.69 23.20
C ARG A 10 -6.47 -6.83 21.68
N LEU A 11 -5.46 -6.13 21.17
CA LEU A 11 -4.83 -6.34 19.86
C LEU A 11 -4.02 -7.64 19.86
N CYS A 12 -4.66 -8.75 20.21
CA CYS A 12 -4.12 -10.09 20.04
C CYS A 12 -5.13 -10.84 19.17
N GLY A 13 -5.09 -10.54 17.88
CA GLY A 13 -5.99 -11.07 16.86
C GLY A 13 -5.21 -11.44 15.60
N ARG A 14 -4.51 -12.58 15.65
CA ARG A 14 -4.08 -13.52 14.58
C ARG A 14 -3.56 -13.07 13.20
N HIS A 15 -3.43 -11.77 12.88
CA HIS A 15 -2.71 -11.29 11.70
C HIS A 15 -1.71 -10.22 12.12
N GLY A 16 -0.44 -10.61 12.23
CA GLY A 16 0.65 -9.74 12.64
C GLY A 16 1.07 -8.78 11.52
N ASP A 17 1.11 -7.50 11.86
CA ASP A 17 1.82 -6.40 11.20
C ASP A 17 1.43 -6.10 9.73
N ALA A 18 0.62 -5.04 9.55
CA ALA A 18 0.52 -4.37 8.26
C ALA A 18 1.77 -3.49 8.04
N VAL A 19 2.59 -3.83 7.05
CA VAL A 19 3.77 -3.07 6.63
C VAL A 19 3.40 -2.26 5.40
N LEU A 20 3.22 -0.95 5.60
CA LEU A 20 3.11 0.00 4.50
C LEU A 20 4.52 0.51 4.16
N LEU A 21 5.03 0.13 2.98
CA LEU A 21 6.20 0.76 2.37
C LEU A 21 5.76 2.13 1.79
N GLN A 22 5.67 3.13 2.68
CA GLN A 22 5.51 4.56 2.35
C GLN A 22 6.64 5.38 3.01
N ARG A 23 7.36 6.28 2.31
CA ARG A 23 8.26 7.32 2.89
C ARG A 23 7.87 8.70 2.38
N HIS A 24 7.67 9.60 3.33
CA HIS A 24 8.30 10.92 3.30
C HIS A 24 9.05 11.11 4.63
N GLY A 25 10.19 11.78 4.61
CA GLY A 25 11.00 12.03 5.81
C GLY A 25 11.90 10.86 6.19
N ASP A 26 11.37 9.77 6.76
CA ASP A 26 12.19 8.65 7.26
C ASP A 26 11.79 7.17 7.00
N ALA A 27 10.70 6.86 6.29
CA ALA A 27 10.24 5.49 5.95
C ALA A 27 10.70 4.91 4.56
N VAL A 28 10.06 3.97 3.85
CA VAL A 28 10.49 3.53 2.47
C VAL A 28 9.41 3.84 1.44
N GLY A 29 9.65 4.78 0.51
CA GLY A 29 8.71 5.27 -0.51
C GLY A 29 9.33 6.44 -1.28
N SER A 30 8.85 6.68 -2.51
CA SER A 30 9.31 7.68 -3.50
C SER A 30 10.54 8.53 -3.12
N GLY A 31 11.73 7.94 -3.22
CA GLY A 31 12.99 8.65 -3.04
C GLY A 31 13.79 8.61 -4.33
N ILE A 32 14.46 9.71 -4.69
CA ILE A 32 15.42 9.74 -5.80
C ILE A 32 16.49 8.63 -5.69
N ARG A 33 16.71 8.16 -4.45
CA ARG A 33 17.67 7.11 -4.07
C ARG A 33 17.09 5.71 -4.02
N THR A 34 15.82 5.48 -4.36
CA THR A 34 15.26 4.11 -4.34
C THR A 34 16.07 3.17 -5.23
N ARG A 35 16.65 3.70 -6.32
CA ARG A 35 17.59 2.96 -7.19
C ARG A 35 18.87 2.54 -6.46
N ASP A 36 19.45 3.42 -5.65
CA ASP A 36 20.61 3.10 -4.83
C ASP A 36 20.26 1.99 -3.83
N VAL A 37 19.11 2.11 -3.17
CA VAL A 37 18.63 1.13 -2.16
C VAL A 37 18.46 -0.25 -2.79
N VAL A 38 17.77 -0.36 -3.92
CA VAL A 38 17.55 -1.67 -4.57
C VAL A 38 18.81 -2.24 -5.21
N SER A 39 19.83 -1.42 -5.40
CA SER A 39 21.13 -1.86 -5.92
C SER A 39 22.09 -2.28 -4.80
N ASP A 40 21.77 -2.02 -3.53
CA ASP A 40 22.57 -2.41 -2.37
C ASP A 40 22.03 -3.73 -1.76
N PRO A 41 22.75 -4.86 -1.95
CA PRO A 41 22.31 -6.15 -1.44
C PRO A 41 22.22 -6.20 0.09
N ALA A 42 23.06 -5.44 0.81
CA ALA A 42 23.08 -5.42 2.26
C ALA A 42 21.84 -4.70 2.80
N LEU A 43 21.39 -3.62 2.15
CA LEU A 43 20.13 -2.96 2.51
C LEU A 43 18.93 -3.85 2.17
N MET A 44 18.92 -4.47 0.99
CA MET A 44 17.81 -5.33 0.58
C MET A 44 17.67 -6.58 1.47
N ALA A 45 18.77 -7.18 1.91
CA ALA A 45 18.76 -8.33 2.81
C ALA A 45 18.17 -8.03 4.20
N ARG A 46 18.11 -6.75 4.61
CA ARG A 46 17.48 -6.34 5.89
C ARG A 46 15.95 -6.30 5.81
N LEU A 47 15.38 -6.27 4.61
CA LEU A 47 13.93 -6.21 4.39
C LEU A 47 13.35 -7.62 4.34
N ALA A 48 13.28 -8.28 5.50
CA ALA A 48 12.70 -9.62 5.64
C ALA A 48 11.16 -9.58 5.71
N LEU A 49 10.53 -9.36 4.57
CA LEU A 49 9.07 -9.27 4.42
C LEU A 49 8.47 -10.61 3.99
N ASP A 50 7.33 -10.97 4.57
CA ASP A 50 6.66 -12.25 4.35
C ASP A 50 5.14 -12.08 4.15
N PRO A 51 4.66 -12.14 2.89
CA PRO A 51 3.25 -11.96 2.58
C PRO A 51 2.35 -13.07 3.12
N SER A 52 2.89 -14.21 3.58
CA SER A 52 2.05 -15.26 4.19
C SER A 52 1.46 -14.83 5.53
N ARG A 53 2.09 -13.86 6.21
CA ARG A 53 1.71 -13.41 7.55
C ARG A 53 1.48 -11.90 7.67
N GLN A 54 2.02 -11.10 6.75
CA GLN A 54 1.97 -9.64 6.78
C GLN A 54 1.15 -9.08 5.63
N LEU A 55 0.42 -7.99 5.85
CA LEU A 55 -0.07 -7.15 4.76
C LEU A 55 1.07 -6.25 4.29
N ILE A 56 1.40 -6.27 3.02
CA ILE A 56 2.52 -5.51 2.44
C ILE A 56 1.96 -4.55 1.40
N GLY A 57 2.04 -3.25 1.69
CA GLY A 57 1.67 -2.20 0.75
C GLY A 57 2.90 -1.51 0.18
N ALA A 58 2.88 -1.12 -1.09
CA ALA A 58 3.92 -0.31 -1.71
C ALA A 58 3.34 0.88 -2.49
N HIS A 59 3.94 2.06 -2.34
CA HIS A 59 3.47 3.28 -3.00
C HIS A 59 4.58 3.94 -3.82
N CYS A 60 4.26 4.32 -5.06
CA CYS A 60 5.20 4.94 -6.00
C CYS A 60 6.49 4.08 -6.09
N SER A 61 7.68 4.66 -5.97
CA SER A 61 8.93 3.89 -6.06
C SER A 61 9.08 2.74 -5.05
N GLY A 62 8.28 2.69 -3.98
CA GLY A 62 8.25 1.52 -3.10
C GLY A 62 7.88 0.23 -3.85
N THR A 63 7.13 0.35 -4.95
CA THR A 63 6.79 -0.77 -5.84
C THR A 63 8.04 -1.41 -6.45
N LEU A 64 9.10 -0.62 -6.74
CA LEU A 64 10.38 -1.16 -7.22
C LEU A 64 11.09 -2.01 -6.16
N VAL A 65 11.01 -1.60 -4.89
CA VAL A 65 11.56 -2.38 -3.77
C VAL A 65 10.82 -3.71 -3.67
N SER A 66 9.49 -3.69 -3.68
CA SER A 66 8.66 -4.91 -3.66
C SER A 66 8.94 -5.84 -4.83
N ALA A 67 9.13 -5.28 -6.03
CA ALA A 67 9.48 -6.05 -7.22
C ALA A 67 10.85 -6.74 -7.07
N LYS A 68 11.87 -6.00 -6.60
CA LYS A 68 13.23 -6.53 -6.40
C LYS A 68 13.35 -7.53 -5.25
N LEU A 69 12.48 -7.43 -4.24
CA LEU A 69 12.34 -8.44 -3.18
C LEU A 69 11.57 -9.70 -3.63
N GLY A 70 11.04 -9.72 -4.86
CA GLY A 70 10.26 -10.84 -5.38
C GLY A 70 8.85 -10.96 -4.77
N LEU A 71 8.35 -9.92 -4.10
CA LEU A 71 7.07 -9.94 -3.39
C LEU A 71 5.86 -9.89 -4.33
N LEU A 72 6.05 -9.41 -5.56
CA LEU A 72 4.99 -9.28 -6.57
C LEU A 72 4.82 -10.57 -7.39
N GLY A 73 5.83 -11.43 -7.50
CA GLY A 73 5.77 -12.62 -8.35
C GLY A 73 5.38 -12.29 -9.79
N SER A 74 4.35 -12.97 -10.32
CA SER A 74 3.77 -12.71 -11.65
C SER A 74 2.57 -11.76 -11.63
N VAL A 75 2.33 -11.08 -10.51
CA VAL A 75 1.16 -10.23 -10.30
C VAL A 75 1.46 -8.81 -10.81
N PRO A 76 0.51 -8.16 -11.51
CA PRO A 76 0.70 -6.80 -11.96
C PRO A 76 0.74 -5.79 -10.80
N ALA A 77 1.29 -4.61 -11.05
CA ALA A 77 1.47 -3.57 -10.04
C ALA A 77 1.13 -2.16 -10.53
N CYS A 78 0.94 -1.25 -9.58
CA CYS A 78 0.76 0.18 -9.80
C CYS A 78 1.97 0.95 -9.21
N THR A 79 2.46 1.97 -9.92
CA THR A 79 3.55 2.84 -9.48
C THR A 79 3.43 4.22 -10.13
N ASP A 80 4.26 5.19 -9.72
CA ASP A 80 4.37 6.49 -10.40
C ASP A 80 5.03 6.37 -11.79
N LEU A 81 4.83 7.41 -12.62
CA LEU A 81 5.33 7.44 -14.01
C LEU A 81 6.86 7.39 -14.11
N THR A 82 7.58 7.97 -13.13
CA THR A 82 9.04 8.00 -13.13
C THR A 82 9.62 6.62 -12.83
N THR A 83 9.01 5.89 -11.90
CA THR A 83 9.48 4.56 -11.50
C THR A 83 9.00 3.44 -12.44
N LYS A 84 7.92 3.67 -13.20
CA LYS A 84 7.33 2.66 -14.10
C LYS A 84 8.34 1.88 -14.95
N PRO A 85 9.28 2.51 -15.70
CA PRO A 85 10.23 1.77 -16.53
C PRO A 85 11.07 0.77 -15.73
N TRP A 86 11.55 1.16 -14.55
CA TRP A 86 12.39 0.31 -13.70
C TRP A 86 11.64 -0.86 -13.08
N VAL A 87 10.34 -0.69 -12.79
CA VAL A 87 9.50 -1.80 -12.35
C VAL A 87 9.31 -2.78 -13.51
N GLN A 88 9.06 -2.29 -14.73
CA GLN A 88 8.91 -3.14 -15.91
C GLN A 88 10.18 -3.93 -16.24
N GLU A 89 11.36 -3.35 -16.03
CA GLU A 89 12.66 -4.04 -16.16
C GLU A 89 12.80 -5.26 -15.24
N THR A 90 12.02 -5.34 -14.16
CA THR A 90 11.98 -6.54 -13.28
C THR A 90 11.07 -7.65 -13.82
N GLY A 91 10.41 -7.44 -14.96
CA GLY A 91 9.44 -8.37 -15.54
C GLY A 91 8.01 -8.19 -15.02
N VAL A 92 7.76 -7.21 -14.16
CA VAL A 92 6.44 -6.91 -13.60
C VAL A 92 5.62 -6.04 -14.57
N GLU A 93 4.40 -6.45 -14.88
CA GLU A 93 3.45 -5.62 -15.63
C GLU A 93 3.00 -4.42 -14.77
N VAL A 94 3.07 -3.21 -15.33
CA VAL A 94 2.61 -1.99 -14.66
C VAL A 94 1.30 -1.50 -15.27
N LEU A 95 0.23 -1.56 -14.47
CA LEU A 95 -1.12 -1.18 -14.87
C LEU A 95 -1.30 0.34 -14.91
N ASN A 96 -2.17 0.80 -15.80
CA ASN A 96 -2.60 2.19 -15.87
C ASN A 96 -3.82 2.44 -14.97
N GLN A 97 -3.67 2.17 -13.67
CA GLN A 97 -4.70 2.39 -12.65
C GLN A 97 -4.03 2.79 -11.32
N PRO A 98 -4.78 3.38 -10.36
CA PRO A 98 -4.14 3.98 -9.20
C PRO A 98 -3.76 2.97 -8.10
N PHE A 99 -4.44 1.82 -8.06
CA PHE A 99 -4.30 0.83 -7.00
C PHE A 99 -4.56 -0.57 -7.55
N TYR A 100 -3.79 -1.54 -7.06
CA TYR A 100 -4.02 -2.95 -7.31
C TYR A 100 -3.55 -3.77 -6.12
N ALA A 101 -4.31 -4.80 -5.73
CA ALA A 101 -3.90 -5.73 -4.69
C ALA A 101 -4.21 -7.19 -5.05
N ASN A 102 -3.34 -8.09 -4.62
CA ASN A 102 -3.53 -9.53 -4.71
C ASN A 102 -3.12 -10.19 -3.40
N GLY A 103 -4.06 -10.89 -2.76
CA GLY A 103 -3.84 -11.49 -1.45
C GLY A 103 -3.36 -10.44 -0.44
N ASN A 104 -2.18 -10.66 0.14
CA ASN A 104 -1.59 -9.79 1.15
C ASN A 104 -0.64 -8.73 0.60
N VAL A 105 -0.57 -8.54 -0.72
CA VAL A 105 0.31 -7.56 -1.35
C VAL A 105 -0.51 -6.54 -2.13
N ALA A 106 -0.23 -5.26 -1.92
CA ALA A 106 -0.92 -4.15 -2.58
C ALA A 106 0.08 -3.11 -3.08
N THR A 107 -0.25 -2.48 -4.21
CA THR A 107 0.56 -1.42 -4.81
C THR A 107 -0.32 -0.24 -5.21
N ALA A 108 0.21 0.96 -5.07
CA ALA A 108 -0.46 2.20 -5.44
C ALA A 108 0.48 3.12 -6.23
N GLY A 109 -0.06 3.83 -7.22
CA GLY A 109 0.68 4.74 -8.09
C GLY A 109 0.11 6.15 -8.10
N GLY A 110 0.97 7.16 -7.96
CA GLY A 110 0.59 8.58 -7.93
C GLY A 110 0.40 9.13 -6.52
N CYS A 111 0.80 10.39 -6.28
CA CYS A 111 0.90 10.96 -4.93
C CYS A 111 -0.42 10.90 -4.13
N PHE A 112 -1.56 11.06 -4.81
CA PHE A 112 -2.90 11.01 -4.19
C PHE A 112 -3.49 9.59 -4.07
N ALA A 113 -2.76 8.54 -4.45
CA ALA A 113 -3.22 7.15 -4.31
C ALA A 113 -2.90 6.53 -2.94
N SER A 114 -2.17 7.24 -2.06
CA SER A 114 -1.88 6.77 -0.70
C SER A 114 -3.12 6.45 0.14
N PRO A 115 -4.28 7.14 0.02
CA PRO A 115 -5.48 6.80 0.77
C PRO A 115 -6.05 5.43 0.38
N TYR A 116 -5.89 4.98 -0.87
CA TYR A 116 -6.34 3.63 -1.28
C TYR A 116 -5.54 2.56 -0.56
N LEU A 117 -4.22 2.71 -0.48
CA LEU A 117 -3.36 1.75 0.21
C LEU A 117 -3.67 1.69 1.72
N ALA A 118 -3.89 2.85 2.34
CA ALA A 118 -4.27 2.94 3.74
C ALA A 118 -5.67 2.34 4.00
N ALA A 119 -6.65 2.68 3.17
CA ALA A 119 -8.01 2.16 3.28
C ALA A 119 -8.08 0.64 3.01
N TRP A 120 -7.27 0.11 2.09
CA TRP A 120 -7.11 -1.33 1.91
C TRP A 120 -6.59 -2.00 3.18
N ALA A 121 -5.52 -1.47 3.78
CA ALA A 121 -4.95 -2.03 5.00
C ALA A 121 -5.99 -2.02 6.14
N ILE A 122 -6.68 -0.89 6.34
CA ILE A 122 -7.76 -0.78 7.34
C ILE A 122 -8.90 -1.75 7.05
N ALA A 123 -9.34 -1.87 5.79
CA ALA A 123 -10.42 -2.78 5.42
C ALA A 123 -10.05 -4.25 5.70
N ARG A 124 -8.79 -4.61 5.49
CA ARG A 124 -8.26 -5.96 5.72
C ARG A 124 -8.09 -6.30 7.20
N THR A 125 -7.95 -5.32 8.09
CA THR A 125 -7.73 -5.55 9.52
C THR A 125 -8.96 -5.25 10.37
N GLU A 126 -9.71 -4.19 10.05
CA GLU A 126 -10.81 -3.64 10.85
C GLU A 126 -12.16 -3.64 10.13
N GLY A 127 -12.21 -4.00 8.84
CA GLY A 127 -13.44 -4.07 8.05
C GLY A 127 -13.72 -2.82 7.21
N ILE A 128 -14.67 -2.96 6.27
CA ILE A 128 -14.94 -1.94 5.24
C ILE A 128 -15.54 -0.66 5.83
N GLU A 129 -16.32 -0.78 6.91
CA GLU A 129 -16.92 0.35 7.61
C GLU A 129 -15.84 1.25 8.21
N ALA A 130 -14.83 0.67 8.88
CA ALA A 130 -13.71 1.42 9.43
C ALA A 130 -12.88 2.10 8.34
N ALA A 131 -12.69 1.44 7.20
CA ALA A 131 -12.00 2.03 6.05
C ALA A 131 -12.80 3.19 5.45
N THR A 132 -14.12 3.04 5.31
CA THR A 132 -15.02 4.10 4.86
C THR A 132 -14.99 5.31 5.78
N GLU A 133 -15.07 5.11 7.10
CA GLU A 133 -14.98 6.20 8.07
C GLU A 133 -13.63 6.91 8.01
N ALA A 134 -12.53 6.17 7.86
CA ALA A 134 -11.19 6.75 7.76
C ALA A 134 -11.02 7.62 6.50
N VAL A 135 -11.49 7.14 5.34
CA VAL A 135 -11.46 7.92 4.09
C VAL A 135 -12.36 9.14 4.19
N HIS A 136 -13.58 8.96 4.71
CA HIS A 136 -14.50 10.07 4.94
C HIS A 136 -13.88 11.12 5.86
N TYR A 137 -13.20 10.73 6.95
CA TYR A 137 -12.59 11.67 7.88
C TYR A 137 -11.57 12.59 7.19
N VAL A 138 -10.69 12.04 6.37
CA VAL A 138 -9.58 12.79 5.74
C VAL A 138 -9.93 13.47 4.42
N ALA A 139 -11.04 13.10 3.77
CA ALA A 139 -11.46 13.69 2.50
C ALA A 139 -11.71 15.21 2.60
N PRO A 140 -11.61 15.99 1.51
CA PRO A 140 -11.95 17.41 1.53
C PRO A 140 -13.40 17.68 1.97
N VAL A 141 -13.61 18.77 2.71
CA VAL A 141 -14.96 19.18 3.14
C VAL A 141 -15.80 19.50 1.91
N GLY A 142 -16.99 18.87 1.79
CA GLY A 142 -17.86 18.99 0.62
C GLY A 142 -17.65 17.93 -0.46
N GLU A 143 -16.61 17.08 -0.35
CA GLU A 143 -16.30 16.02 -1.33
C GLU A 143 -16.25 14.62 -0.69
N LYS A 144 -16.79 14.49 0.52
CA LYS A 144 -16.60 13.33 1.40
C LYS A 144 -17.10 12.03 0.75
N GLU A 145 -18.36 12.04 0.31
CA GLU A 145 -19.03 10.90 -0.29
C GLU A 145 -18.36 10.48 -1.59
N ALA A 146 -17.99 11.45 -2.44
CA ALA A 146 -17.31 11.21 -3.70
C ALA A 146 -15.94 10.54 -3.50
N TYR A 147 -15.17 10.98 -2.50
CA TYR A 147 -13.89 10.34 -2.14
C TYR A 147 -14.07 8.92 -1.62
N VAL A 148 -15.06 8.70 -0.75
CA VAL A 148 -15.39 7.36 -0.24
C VAL A 148 -15.79 6.44 -1.39
N GLU A 149 -16.73 6.86 -2.24
CA GLU A 149 -17.21 6.07 -3.36
C GLU A 149 -16.06 5.70 -4.31
N ASN A 150 -15.22 6.68 -4.66
CA ASN A 150 -14.07 6.46 -5.51
C ASN A 150 -13.03 5.50 -4.88
N ALA A 151 -12.77 5.61 -3.57
CA ALA A 151 -11.91 4.67 -2.87
C ALA A 151 -12.50 3.25 -2.89
N LEU A 152 -13.76 3.09 -2.50
CA LEU A 152 -14.44 1.80 -2.46
C LEU A 152 -14.51 1.13 -3.84
N ARG A 153 -14.71 1.90 -4.91
CA ARG A 153 -14.68 1.40 -6.29
C ARG A 153 -13.35 0.71 -6.62
N ASN A 154 -12.22 1.27 -6.18
CA ASN A 154 -10.91 0.70 -6.41
C ASN A 154 -10.59 -0.46 -5.44
N LEU A 155 -11.16 -0.46 -4.23
CA LEU A 155 -10.82 -1.44 -3.19
C LEU A 155 -11.62 -2.73 -3.27
N ARG A 156 -12.93 -2.63 -3.48
CA ARG A 156 -13.86 -3.78 -3.43
C ARG A 156 -13.42 -5.00 -4.24
N PRO A 157 -12.84 -4.87 -5.45
CA PRO A 157 -12.36 -6.03 -6.21
C PRO A 157 -11.24 -6.83 -5.53
N HIS A 158 -10.56 -6.24 -4.55
CA HIS A 158 -9.37 -6.80 -3.91
C HIS A 158 -9.56 -7.12 -2.42
N LEU A 159 -10.80 -7.08 -1.92
CA LEU A 159 -11.14 -7.46 -0.56
C LEU A 159 -11.76 -8.86 -0.55
N PRO A 160 -11.54 -9.67 0.50
CA PRO A 160 -12.28 -10.91 0.67
C PRO A 160 -13.79 -10.60 0.78
N GLY A 161 -14.60 -11.48 0.18
CA GLY A 161 -16.06 -11.41 0.28
C GLY A 161 -16.61 -11.77 1.65
#